data_AF-A0A354UBB1-F1
#
_entry.id   AF-A0A354UBB1-F1
#
_cell.length_a   1.000
_cell.length_b   1.000
_cell.length_c   1.000
_cell.angle_alpha   90.00
_cell.angle_beta   90.00
_cell.angle_gamma   90.00
#
_symmetry.space_group_name_H-M   'P 1'
#
loop_
_entity.id
_entity.type
_entity.pdbx_description
1 polymer ?
#
loop_
_entity_poly.entity_id
_entity_poly.type
_entity_poly.pdbx_seq_one_letter_code
_entity_poly.pdbx_strand_id
1 'polypeptide(L)'
;MRRTAEETDVPLIDLNAMTTDWLNRIGAEVSAEYFMHVSPGVYPDWKEGAADDTHFREKGARLIAGMIAEDAKRRRLPLAECFR
;
A
#
# COMPACT_ATOMS: atom_id res chain seq x y z
N MET A 1 -10.67 5.53 -11.88
CA MET A 1 -10.58 4.09 -11.54
C MET A 1 -11.94 3.47 -11.28
N ARG A 2 -12.70 3.84 -10.23
CA ARG A 2 -14.05 3.29 -9.97
C ARG A 2 -14.98 3.31 -11.18
N ARG A 3 -15.21 4.50 -11.74
CA ARG A 3 -16.06 4.68 -12.94
C ARG A 3 -15.63 3.81 -14.11
N THR A 4 -14.33 3.79 -14.43
CA THR A 4 -13.78 2.97 -15.53
C THR A 4 -14.03 1.49 -15.29
N ALA A 5 -13.81 1.00 -14.06
CA ALA A 5 -14.01 -0.40 -13.73
C ALA A 5 -15.48 -0.84 -13.89
N GLU A 6 -16.40 0.05 -13.52
CA GLU A 6 -17.84 -0.13 -13.74
C GLU A 6 -18.20 -0.11 -15.23
N GLU A 7 -17.71 0.90 -15.98
CA GLU A 7 -17.97 1.04 -17.43
C GLU A 7 -17.41 -0.13 -18.26
N THR A 8 -16.33 -0.78 -17.80
CA THR A 8 -15.69 -1.90 -18.51
C THR A 8 -16.00 -3.28 -17.92
N ASP A 9 -16.86 -3.37 -16.90
CA ASP A 9 -17.20 -4.61 -16.18
C ASP A 9 -15.97 -5.43 -15.75
N VAL A 10 -14.99 -4.75 -15.13
CA VAL A 10 -13.79 -5.41 -14.59
C VAL A 10 -13.71 -5.28 -13.06
N PRO A 11 -13.18 -6.29 -12.35
CA PRO A 11 -13.00 -6.18 -10.91
C PRO A 11 -12.04 -5.05 -10.53
N LEU A 12 -12.45 -4.18 -9.60
CA LEU A 12 -11.58 -3.18 -8.97
C LEU A 12 -11.16 -3.63 -7.58
N ILE A 13 -9.85 -3.72 -7.31
CA ILE A 13 -9.29 -3.68 -5.95
C ILE A 13 -9.10 -2.21 -5.59
N ASP A 14 -9.95 -1.68 -4.72
CA ASP A 14 -9.95 -0.26 -4.38
C ASP A 14 -8.93 0.05 -3.27
N LEU A 15 -7.67 -0.04 -3.66
CA LEU A 15 -6.56 0.12 -2.73
C LEU A 15 -6.55 1.50 -2.06
N ASN A 16 -7.01 2.55 -2.75
CA ASN A 16 -7.08 3.89 -2.18
C ASN A 16 -8.04 3.95 -0.99
N ALA A 17 -9.23 3.35 -1.12
CA ALA A 17 -10.17 3.28 0.01
C ALA A 17 -9.59 2.45 1.17
N MET A 18 -9.08 1.26 0.86
CA MET A 18 -8.52 0.35 1.87
C MET A 18 -7.37 0.98 2.66
N THR A 19 -6.44 1.66 1.98
CA THR A 19 -5.31 2.30 2.64
C THR A 19 -5.72 3.57 3.38
N THR A 20 -6.69 4.34 2.87
CA THR A 20 -7.23 5.51 3.58
C THR A 20 -7.85 5.10 4.90
N ASP A 21 -8.68 4.05 4.92
CA ASP A 21 -9.29 3.53 6.15
C ASP A 21 -8.23 3.04 7.14
N TRP A 22 -7.22 2.32 6.65
CA TRP A 22 -6.10 1.86 7.47
C TRP A 22 -5.29 3.02 8.05
N LEU A 23 -4.90 4.01 7.23
CA LEU A 23 -4.15 5.19 7.65
C LEU A 23 -4.92 6.01 8.69
N ASN A 24 -6.22 6.25 8.45
CA ASN A 24 -7.08 6.95 9.40
C ASN A 24 -7.17 6.22 10.74
N ARG A 25 -7.18 4.88 10.72
CA ARG A 25 -7.23 4.06 11.94
C ARG A 25 -5.95 4.12 12.75
N ILE A 26 -4.78 4.13 12.11
CA ILE A 26 -3.49 4.09 12.81
C ILE A 26 -2.95 5.49 13.15
N GLY A 27 -3.37 6.52 12.42
CA GLY A 27 -2.93 7.90 12.61
C GLY A 27 -1.55 8.21 12.03
N ALA A 28 -1.27 9.50 11.86
CA ALA A 28 -0.06 10.00 11.18
C ALA A 28 1.24 9.53 11.84
N GLU A 29 1.34 9.63 13.16
CA GLU A 29 2.55 9.28 13.91
C GLU A 29 2.94 7.81 13.73
N VAL A 30 1.98 6.89 13.88
CA VAL A 30 2.22 5.46 13.65
C VAL A 30 2.47 5.19 12.17
N SER A 31 1.76 5.86 11.27
CA SER A 31 1.92 5.63 9.83
C SER A 31 3.32 5.93 9.29
N ALA A 32 4.05 6.87 9.90
CA ALA A 32 5.40 7.26 9.47
C ALA A 32 6.37 6.05 9.40
N GLU A 33 6.18 5.02 10.22
CA GLU A 33 7.04 3.82 10.19
C GLU A 33 6.88 2.96 8.91
N TYR A 34 5.82 3.19 8.12
CA TYR A 34 5.54 2.48 6.88
C TYR A 34 6.03 3.25 5.64
N PHE A 35 6.26 4.55 5.79
CA PHE A 35 6.73 5.43 4.73
C PHE A 35 8.25 5.68 4.81
N MET A 36 8.80 6.40 3.86
CA MET A 36 10.22 6.78 3.78
C MET A 36 10.52 7.94 4.76
N HIS A 37 10.17 7.73 6.03
CA HIS A 37 10.65 8.51 7.16
C HIS A 37 11.81 7.76 7.79
N VAL A 38 13.03 8.07 7.33
CA VAL A 38 14.24 7.36 7.72
C VAL A 38 15.35 8.33 8.08
N SER A 39 16.13 7.96 9.10
CA SER A 39 17.30 8.73 9.50
C SER A 39 18.41 8.65 8.44
N PRO A 40 19.34 9.63 8.42
CA PRO A 40 20.58 9.57 7.64
C PRO A 40 21.27 8.21 7.69
N GLY A 41 21.64 7.68 6.53
CA GLY A 41 22.44 6.45 6.42
C GLY A 41 21.70 5.13 6.62
N VAL A 42 20.37 5.14 6.82
CA VAL A 42 19.56 3.91 6.84
C VAL A 42 19.57 3.20 5.49
N TYR A 43 19.49 3.97 4.41
CA TYR A 43 19.64 3.48 3.04
C TYR A 43 20.85 4.15 2.39
N PRO A 44 21.71 3.41 1.66
CA PRO A 44 22.94 3.96 1.06
C PRO A 44 22.69 5.19 0.17
N ASP A 45 21.55 5.22 -0.51
CA ASP A 45 21.17 6.30 -1.43
C ASP A 45 20.55 7.52 -0.70
N TRP A 46 20.12 7.36 0.57
CA TRP A 46 19.55 8.42 1.40
C TRP A 46 20.51 8.86 2.50
N LYS A 47 21.59 9.54 2.08
CA LYS A 47 22.66 10.01 2.97
C LYS A 47 22.16 10.99 4.04
N GLU A 48 21.19 11.84 3.71
CA GLU A 48 20.59 12.81 4.62
C GLU A 48 19.31 12.28 5.29
N GLY A 49 18.92 11.04 5.01
CA GLY A 49 17.63 10.49 5.42
C GLY A 49 16.49 10.98 4.52
N ALA A 50 15.26 10.78 4.97
CA ALA A 50 14.05 11.28 4.32
C ALA A 50 12.92 11.47 5.33
N ALA A 51 12.02 12.41 5.02
CA ALA A 51 10.72 12.59 5.67
C ALA A 51 9.69 12.71 4.54
N ASP A 52 9.21 11.56 4.08
CA ASP A 52 8.44 11.42 2.85
C ASP A 52 7.16 10.63 3.11
N ASP A 53 6.02 11.28 2.93
CA ASP A 53 4.67 10.72 3.15
C ASP A 53 4.08 10.01 1.92
N THR A 54 4.84 9.90 0.83
CA THR A 54 4.39 9.32 -0.45
C THR A 54 4.97 7.94 -0.68
N HIS A 55 6.28 7.77 -0.48
CA HIS A 55 6.95 6.52 -0.79
C HIS A 55 6.94 5.58 0.42
N PHE A 56 6.47 4.35 0.23
CA PHE A 56 6.58 3.31 1.25
C PHE A 56 8.01 2.79 1.35
N ARG A 57 8.48 2.54 2.57
CA ARG A 57 9.64 1.65 2.78
C ARG A 57 9.21 0.19 2.70
N GLU A 58 10.15 -0.76 2.77
CA GLU A 58 9.86 -2.19 2.62
C GLU A 58 8.69 -2.67 3.50
N LYS A 59 8.62 -2.19 4.76
CA LYS A 59 7.54 -2.50 5.70
C LYS A 59 6.17 -2.08 5.16
N GLY A 60 6.04 -0.84 4.67
CA GLY A 60 4.82 -0.35 4.03
C GLY A 60 4.48 -1.10 2.75
N ALA A 61 5.46 -1.27 1.85
CA ALA A 61 5.26 -1.95 0.58
C ALA A 61 4.75 -3.40 0.77
N ARG A 62 5.29 -4.13 1.75
CA ARG A 62 4.85 -5.50 2.06
C ARG A 62 3.42 -5.52 2.64
N LEU A 63 3.06 -4.55 3.49
CA LEU A 63 1.71 -4.43 4.02
C LEU A 63 0.69 -4.15 2.91
N ILE A 64 0.99 -3.21 2.02
CA ILE A 64 0.16 -2.88 0.86
C ILE A 64 -0.01 -4.08 -0.07
N ALA A 65 1.08 -4.80 -0.38
CA ALA A 65 1.01 -6.02 -1.18
C ALA A 65 0.13 -7.09 -0.51
N GLY A 66 0.21 -7.22 0.82
CA GLY A 66 -0.66 -8.11 1.60
C GLY A 66 -2.14 -7.76 1.48
N MET A 67 -2.50 -6.47 1.59
CA MET A 67 -3.87 -6.00 1.42
C MET A 67 -4.45 -6.36 0.04
N ILE A 68 -3.65 -6.19 -1.03
CA ILE A 68 -4.05 -6.56 -2.39
C ILE A 68 -4.29 -8.07 -2.49
N ALA A 69 -3.35 -8.87 -1.99
CA ALA A 69 -3.43 -10.33 -2.05
C ALA A 69 -4.63 -10.87 -1.26
N GLU A 70 -4.92 -10.29 -0.09
CA GLU A 70 -6.04 -10.67 0.75
C GLU A 70 -7.39 -10.32 0.08
N ASP A 71 -7.55 -9.10 -0.46
CA ASP A 71 -8.79 -8.73 -1.15
C ASP A 71 -9.06 -9.61 -2.37
N ALA A 72 -8.02 -9.88 -3.17
CA ALA A 72 -8.10 -10.77 -4.32
C ALA A 72 -8.51 -12.19 -3.92
N LYS A 73 -7.89 -12.76 -2.87
CA LYS A 73 -8.24 -14.10 -2.35
C LYS A 73 -9.66 -14.14 -1.82
N ARG A 74 -10.06 -13.15 -1.00
CA ARG A 74 -11.41 -13.03 -0.42
C ARG A 74 -12.50 -13.00 -1.49
N ARG A 75 -12.25 -12.29 -2.59
CA ARG A 75 -13.20 -12.13 -3.71
C ARG A 75 -13.04 -13.20 -4.79
N ARG A 76 -12.10 -14.13 -4.63
CA ARG A 76 -11.78 -15.21 -5.59
C ARG A 76 -11.50 -14.65 -7.00
N LEU A 77 -10.76 -13.54 -7.07
CA LEU A 77 -10.35 -12.97 -8.35
C LEU A 77 -9.31 -13.88 -9.03
N PRO A 78 -9.28 -13.99 -10.37
CA PRO A 78 -8.27 -14.78 -11.07
C PRO A 78 -6.83 -14.42 -10.69
N LEU A 79 -6.58 -13.13 -10.41
CA LEU A 79 -5.27 -12.64 -9.93
C LEU A 79 -4.79 -13.33 -8.65
N ALA A 80 -5.70 -13.87 -7.82
CA ALA A 80 -5.35 -14.57 -6.59
C ALA A 80 -4.47 -15.81 -6.83
N GLU A 81 -4.56 -16.43 -8.02
CA GLU A 81 -3.74 -17.58 -8.42
C GLU A 81 -2.27 -17.20 -8.65
N CYS A 82 -1.98 -15.92 -8.88
CA CYS A 82 -0.60 -15.43 -9.03
C CYS A 82 0.12 -15.24 -7.69
N PHE A 83 -0.60 -15.25 -6.57
CA PHE A 83 -0.04 -15.07 -5.24
C PHE A 83 0.28 -16.43 -4.61
N ARG A 84 1.54 -16.61 -4.20
CA ARG A 84 1.96 -17.80 -3.46
C ARG A 84 1.43 -17.80 -2.02
#